data_AF-A0A2I1IP03-F1
#
_entry.id   AF-A0A2I1IP03-F1
#
_cell.length_a   1.000
_cell.length_b   1.000
_cell.length_c   1.000
_cell.angle_alpha   90.00
_cell.angle_beta   90.00
_cell.angle_gamma   90.00
#
_symmetry.space_group_name_H-M   'P 1'
#
loop_
_entity.id
_entity.type
_entity.pdbx_description
1 polymer ?
#
loop_
_entity_poly.entity_id
_entity_poly.type
_entity_poly.pdbx_seq_one_letter_code
_entity_poly.pdbx_strand_id
1 'polypeptide(L)'
;MDTPQNLIVIGDELVAGAGDPRALGWVGRVMARTEASKFMQTYTLAVPRETSTELSARWEEEAARRCPKGSINRLVVGFGGADIPAGLTSPRSRLSLANILDKAAGANMPAFVVGPPPLPGIDATGLAKLNHALSDVCSRRSVTYVDTFIPLSSHDGWLSEVNQSASGLPAQVGYGLLAWLVLHAGFASWLGLE
;
A
#
# COMPACT_ATOMS: atom_id res chain seq x y z
N MET A 1 -24.40 -12.29 15.38
CA MET A 1 -23.54 -11.09 15.35
C MET A 1 -22.57 -11.31 14.20
N ASP A 2 -22.47 -10.36 13.27
CA ASP A 2 -21.52 -10.49 12.18
C ASP A 2 -20.10 -10.57 12.74
N THR A 3 -19.30 -11.47 12.17
CA THR A 3 -17.90 -11.64 12.53
C THR A 3 -17.15 -10.32 12.30
N PRO A 4 -16.45 -9.76 13.30
CA PRO A 4 -15.72 -8.51 13.13
C PRO A 4 -14.72 -8.61 11.98
N GLN A 5 -14.71 -7.60 11.11
CA GLN A 5 -13.78 -7.52 9.99
C GLN A 5 -12.78 -6.39 10.19
N ASN A 6 -11.49 -6.68 10.02
CA ASN A 6 -10.43 -5.70 10.15
C ASN A 6 -9.60 -5.63 8.87
N LEU A 7 -9.32 -4.42 8.42
CA LEU A 7 -8.39 -4.11 7.35
C LEU A 7 -7.17 -3.43 7.93
N ILE A 8 -6.04 -4.13 7.93
CA ILE A 8 -4.77 -3.59 8.40
C ILE A 8 -4.02 -3.05 7.19
N VAL A 9 -3.70 -1.76 7.19
CA VAL A 9 -2.96 -1.11 6.10
C VAL A 9 -1.59 -0.73 6.62
N ILE A 10 -0.55 -1.38 6.12
CA ILE A 10 0.85 -1.15 6.51
C ILE A 10 1.59 -0.44 5.38
N GLY A 11 2.57 0.41 5.70
CA GLY A 11 3.34 1.15 4.72
C GLY A 11 3.95 2.43 5.29
N ASP A 12 4.20 3.39 4.41
CA ASP A 12 4.84 4.66 4.73
C ASP A 12 3.85 5.84 4.85
N GLU A 13 4.34 7.07 4.77
CA GLU A 13 3.52 8.28 4.83
C GLU A 13 2.42 8.35 3.76
N LEU A 14 2.55 7.64 2.63
CA LEU A 14 1.50 7.61 1.60
C LEU A 14 0.27 6.85 2.09
N VAL A 15 0.44 5.78 2.89
CA VAL A 15 -0.71 5.06 3.46
C VAL A 15 -1.37 5.86 4.57
N ALA A 16 -0.63 6.74 5.25
CA ALA A 16 -1.19 7.72 6.20
C ALA A 16 -2.01 8.82 5.53
N GLY A 17 -1.86 9.03 4.22
CA GLY A 17 -2.45 10.18 3.54
C GLY A 17 -1.72 11.49 3.85
N ALA A 18 -0.45 11.44 4.23
CA ALA A 18 0.34 12.62 4.55
C ALA A 18 0.41 13.58 3.36
N GLY A 19 0.24 14.88 3.62
CA GLY A 19 0.15 15.91 2.57
C GLY A 19 -1.26 16.14 2.01
N ASP A 20 -2.24 15.29 2.34
CA ASP A 20 -3.64 15.49 1.91
C ASP A 20 -4.34 16.56 2.77
N PRO A 21 -4.78 17.70 2.20
CA PRO A 21 -5.51 18.71 2.95
C PRO A 21 -6.86 18.22 3.49
N ARG A 22 -7.39 17.12 2.92
CA ARG A 22 -8.66 16.51 3.37
C ARG A 22 -8.48 15.45 4.45
N ALA A 23 -7.23 15.11 4.82
CA ALA A 23 -6.92 14.07 5.78
C ALA A 23 -7.59 12.71 5.49
N LEU A 24 -7.81 12.39 4.21
CA LEU A 24 -8.39 11.12 3.78
C LEU A 24 -7.32 10.16 3.24
N GLY A 25 -6.31 10.68 2.55
CA GLY A 25 -5.36 9.87 1.78
C GLY A 25 -6.06 9.01 0.72
N TRP A 26 -5.34 8.07 0.12
CA TRP A 26 -5.97 7.12 -0.80
C TRP A 26 -6.78 6.07 -0.05
N VAL A 27 -6.32 5.63 1.14
CA VAL A 27 -7.02 4.62 1.97
C VAL A 27 -8.42 5.09 2.33
N GLY A 28 -8.58 6.29 2.89
CA GLY A 28 -9.89 6.84 3.24
C GLY A 28 -10.80 7.02 2.02
N ARG A 29 -10.24 7.43 0.87
CA ARG A 29 -11.00 7.56 -0.38
C ARG A 29 -11.48 6.21 -0.94
N VAL A 30 -10.66 5.15 -0.86
CA VAL A 30 -11.06 3.78 -1.23
C VAL A 30 -12.15 3.29 -0.29
N MET A 31 -11.96 3.45 1.01
CA MET A 31 -12.92 3.00 2.02
C MET A 31 -14.26 3.72 1.91
N ALA A 32 -14.26 5.03 1.66
CA ALA A 32 -15.49 5.81 1.44
C ALA A 32 -16.30 5.35 0.21
N ARG A 33 -15.69 4.64 -0.73
CA ARG A 33 -16.31 4.10 -1.95
C ARG A 33 -16.58 2.60 -1.89
N THR A 34 -16.25 1.96 -0.77
CA THR A 34 -16.40 0.51 -0.58
C THR A 34 -17.57 0.24 0.35
N GLU A 35 -18.63 -0.42 -0.13
CA GLU A 35 -19.84 -0.69 0.68
C GLU A 35 -19.55 -1.46 1.98
N ALA A 36 -18.63 -2.43 1.92
CA ALA A 36 -18.22 -3.23 3.09
C ALA A 36 -17.55 -2.42 4.20
N SER A 37 -17.14 -1.17 3.94
CA SER A 37 -16.58 -0.28 4.96
C SER A 37 -17.51 -0.07 6.16
N LYS A 38 -18.82 -0.22 5.97
CA LYS A 38 -19.83 -0.11 7.04
C LYS A 38 -19.67 -1.16 8.14
N PHE A 39 -19.05 -2.29 7.83
CA PHE A 39 -18.91 -3.44 8.73
C PHE A 39 -17.44 -3.82 9.00
N MET A 40 -16.50 -2.98 8.55
CA MET A 40 -15.07 -3.26 8.61
C MET A 40 -14.31 -2.10 9.27
N GLN A 41 -13.46 -2.42 10.23
CA GLN A 41 -12.58 -1.45 10.88
C GLN A 41 -11.26 -1.36 10.09
N THR A 42 -10.86 -0.14 9.72
CA THR A 42 -9.60 0.09 8.97
C THR A 42 -8.57 0.72 9.88
N TYR A 43 -7.38 0.13 9.93
CA TYR A 43 -6.27 0.60 10.75
C TYR A 43 -5.03 0.84 9.91
N THR A 44 -4.60 2.10 9.83
CA THR A 44 -3.36 2.48 9.16
C THR A 44 -2.19 2.42 10.14
N LEU A 45 -1.12 1.73 9.75
CA LEU A 45 0.12 1.49 10.50
C LEU A 45 1.33 2.09 9.75
N ALA A 46 1.27 3.39 9.51
CA ALA A 46 2.27 4.11 8.73
C ALA A 46 3.51 4.45 9.55
N VAL A 47 4.70 4.28 8.96
CA VAL A 47 5.96 4.85 9.46
C VAL A 47 6.63 5.65 8.34
N PRO A 48 6.88 6.96 8.53
CA PRO A 48 7.45 7.79 7.48
C PRO A 48 8.82 7.31 7.01
N ARG A 49 9.05 7.35 5.69
CA ARG A 49 10.30 7.01 5.00
C ARG A 49 10.79 5.58 5.27
N GLU A 50 9.88 4.70 5.61
CA GLU A 50 10.21 3.34 5.98
C GLU A 50 10.56 2.47 4.78
N THR A 51 11.67 1.73 4.90
CA THR A 51 12.10 0.74 3.91
C THR A 51 11.32 -0.57 4.03
N SER A 52 11.32 -1.38 2.97
CA SER A 52 10.71 -2.72 2.98
C SER A 52 11.25 -3.61 4.10
N THR A 53 12.53 -3.44 4.47
CA THR A 53 13.21 -4.26 5.47
C THR A 53 12.72 -3.90 6.88
N GLU A 54 12.59 -2.61 7.17
CA GLU A 54 12.03 -2.11 8.44
C GLU A 54 10.55 -2.50 8.56
N LEU A 55 9.76 -2.29 7.50
CA LEU A 55 8.36 -2.68 7.45
C LEU A 55 8.20 -4.19 7.73
N SER A 56 9.00 -5.03 7.05
CA SER A 56 9.00 -6.49 7.24
C SER A 56 9.38 -6.91 8.66
N ALA A 57 10.15 -6.10 9.40
CA ALA A 57 10.59 -6.40 10.75
C ALA A 57 9.51 -6.11 11.80
N ARG A 58 8.67 -5.08 11.60
CA ARG A 58 7.72 -4.61 12.63
C ARG A 58 6.26 -4.98 12.40
N TRP A 59 5.84 -5.17 11.14
CA TRP A 59 4.41 -5.14 10.79
C TRP A 59 3.57 -6.16 11.56
N GLU A 60 4.11 -7.36 11.78
CA GLU A 60 3.41 -8.48 12.38
C GLU A 60 3.04 -8.18 13.85
N GLU A 61 3.98 -7.61 14.61
CA GLU A 61 3.76 -7.27 16.01
C GLU A 61 2.70 -6.16 16.15
N GLU A 62 2.70 -5.17 15.25
CA GLU A 62 1.72 -4.09 15.25
C GLU A 62 0.34 -4.53 14.78
N ALA A 63 0.29 -5.36 13.74
CA ALA A 63 -0.95 -5.92 13.18
C ALA A 63 -1.63 -6.85 14.19
N ALA A 64 -0.87 -7.69 14.90
CA ALA A 64 -1.40 -8.62 15.90
C ALA A 64 -2.25 -7.93 16.98
N ARG A 65 -1.90 -6.69 17.37
CA ARG A 65 -2.66 -5.88 18.34
C ARG A 65 -4.07 -5.51 17.85
N ARG A 66 -4.34 -5.61 16.55
CA ARG A 66 -5.60 -5.26 15.88
C ARG A 66 -6.32 -6.47 15.29
N CYS A 67 -5.77 -7.67 15.46
CA CYS A 67 -6.31 -8.93 14.95
C CYS A 67 -6.79 -9.83 16.12
N PRO A 68 -7.90 -9.49 16.80
CA PRO A 68 -8.43 -10.31 17.89
C PRO A 68 -8.84 -11.70 17.38
N LYS A 69 -8.78 -12.71 18.24
CA LYS A 69 -9.21 -14.07 17.89
C LYS A 69 -10.66 -14.07 17.42
N GLY A 70 -10.93 -14.79 16.33
CA GLY A 70 -12.27 -14.93 15.75
C GLY A 70 -12.70 -13.77 14.84
N SER A 71 -11.83 -12.80 14.53
CA SER A 71 -12.09 -11.78 13.50
C SER A 71 -11.59 -12.23 12.11
N ILE A 72 -12.19 -11.68 11.06
CA ILE A 72 -11.70 -11.79 9.68
C ILE A 72 -10.72 -10.64 9.46
N ASN A 73 -9.44 -10.96 9.35
CA ASN A 73 -8.39 -9.96 9.17
C ASN A 73 -7.89 -9.99 7.73
N ARG A 74 -7.69 -8.82 7.15
CA ARG A 74 -7.10 -8.64 5.81
C ARG A 74 -5.95 -7.64 5.90
N LEU A 75 -4.95 -7.84 5.05
CA LEU A 75 -3.75 -7.01 5.00
C LEU A 75 -3.68 -6.26 3.68
N VAL A 76 -3.44 -4.96 3.74
CA VAL A 76 -3.00 -4.15 2.61
C VAL A 76 -1.58 -3.67 2.88
N VAL A 77 -0.69 -3.88 1.91
CA VAL A 77 0.70 -3.43 1.99
C VAL A 77 0.90 -2.33 0.96
N GLY A 78 1.09 -1.09 1.40
CA GLY A 78 1.43 0.03 0.53
C GLY A 78 2.93 0.29 0.56
N PHE A 79 3.59 0.13 -0.59
CA PHE A 79 5.01 0.42 -0.72
C PHE A 79 5.26 1.87 -1.07
N GLY A 80 6.29 2.43 -0.44
CA GLY A 80 6.95 3.66 -0.85
C GLY A 80 8.20 3.42 -1.67
N GLY A 81 8.88 4.52 -2.04
CA GLY A 81 10.15 4.48 -2.74
C GLY A 81 11.39 4.50 -1.85
N ALA A 82 11.24 4.38 -0.52
CA ALA A 82 12.33 4.59 0.46
C ALA A 82 13.52 3.63 0.31
N ASP A 83 13.30 2.44 -0.25
CA ASP A 83 14.36 1.47 -0.56
C ASP A 83 15.44 2.04 -1.47
N ILE A 84 15.06 2.91 -2.42
CA ILE A 84 15.96 3.48 -3.42
C ILE A 84 17.02 4.40 -2.78
N PRO A 85 16.66 5.48 -2.05
CA PRO A 85 17.64 6.32 -1.38
C PRO A 85 18.37 5.59 -0.24
N ALA A 86 17.78 4.55 0.35
CA ALA A 86 18.45 3.70 1.34
C ALA A 86 19.46 2.70 0.74
N GLY A 87 19.57 2.62 -0.60
CA GLY A 87 20.51 1.74 -1.28
C GLY A 87 20.17 0.25 -1.17
N LEU A 88 18.91 -0.09 -0.90
CA LEU A 88 18.47 -1.48 -0.86
C LEU A 88 18.48 -2.07 -2.27
N THR A 89 18.93 -3.32 -2.34
CA THR A 89 18.95 -4.07 -3.60
C THR A 89 17.57 -4.67 -3.87
N SER A 90 17.18 -4.80 -5.15
CA SER A 90 15.90 -5.42 -5.51
C SER A 90 15.71 -6.83 -4.90
N PRO A 91 16.73 -7.71 -4.81
CA PRO A 91 16.60 -8.98 -4.08
C PRO A 91 16.24 -8.81 -2.60
N ARG A 92 16.76 -7.78 -1.92
CA ARG A 92 16.43 -7.50 -0.52
C ARG A 92 14.95 -7.11 -0.38
N SER A 93 14.47 -6.18 -1.20
CA SER A 93 13.08 -5.74 -1.19
C SER A 93 12.10 -6.88 -1.52
N ARG A 94 12.47 -7.73 -2.49
CA ARG A 94 11.70 -8.93 -2.83
C ARG A 94 11.60 -9.91 -1.65
N LEU A 95 12.71 -10.13 -0.95
CA LEU A 95 12.73 -10.99 0.23
C LEU A 95 11.86 -10.43 1.37
N SER A 96 11.93 -9.12 1.61
CA SER A 96 11.08 -8.44 2.59
C SER A 96 9.60 -8.64 2.29
N LEU A 97 9.17 -8.37 1.06
CA LEU A 97 7.77 -8.57 0.65
C LEU A 97 7.36 -10.06 0.73
N ALA A 98 8.21 -10.97 0.25
CA ALA A 98 7.96 -12.40 0.35
C ALA A 98 7.70 -12.83 1.81
N ASN A 99 8.54 -12.38 2.75
CA ASN A 99 8.38 -12.69 4.16
C ASN A 99 7.07 -12.14 4.75
N ILE A 100 6.66 -10.92 4.38
CA ILE A 100 5.37 -10.34 4.80
C ILE A 100 4.21 -11.21 4.30
N LEU A 101 4.21 -11.53 3.00
CA LEU A 101 3.12 -12.29 2.38
C LEU A 101 3.03 -13.73 2.88
N ASP A 102 4.16 -14.42 3.07
CA ASP A 102 4.18 -15.80 3.55
C ASP A 102 3.66 -15.90 4.98
N LYS A 103 4.02 -14.93 5.84
CA LYS A 103 3.50 -14.83 7.21
C LYS A 103 2.01 -14.47 7.24
N ALA A 104 1.56 -13.52 6.41
CA ALA A 104 0.14 -13.17 6.31
C ALA A 104 -0.70 -14.38 5.84
N ALA A 105 -0.21 -15.13 4.85
CA ALA A 105 -0.85 -16.36 4.40
C ALA A 105 -0.92 -17.42 5.51
N GLY A 106 0.17 -17.62 6.27
CA GLY A 106 0.18 -18.53 7.43
C GLY A 106 -0.80 -18.14 8.54
N ALA A 107 -1.16 -16.85 8.64
CA ALA A 107 -2.16 -16.32 9.57
C ALA A 107 -3.59 -16.30 8.99
N ASN A 108 -3.83 -16.87 7.81
CA ASN A 108 -5.09 -16.78 7.07
C ASN A 108 -5.58 -15.34 6.89
N MET A 109 -4.66 -14.43 6.61
CA MET A 109 -4.92 -13.01 6.40
C MET A 109 -4.65 -12.69 4.91
N PRO A 110 -5.70 -12.66 4.06
CA PRO A 110 -5.54 -12.33 2.65
C PRO A 110 -4.83 -10.98 2.49
N ALA A 111 -3.87 -10.93 1.58
CA ALA A 111 -3.05 -9.76 1.33
C ALA A 111 -3.44 -9.09 -0.01
N PHE A 112 -3.26 -7.78 -0.07
CA PHE A 112 -3.39 -6.94 -1.26
C PHE A 112 -2.25 -5.93 -1.26
N VAL A 113 -1.54 -5.77 -2.38
CA VAL A 113 -0.31 -4.96 -2.41
C VAL A 113 -0.49 -3.78 -3.35
N VAL A 114 -0.11 -2.60 -2.89
CA VAL A 114 -0.08 -1.37 -3.68
C VAL A 114 1.39 -0.98 -3.89
N GLY A 115 1.80 -0.92 -5.15
CA GLY A 115 3.16 -0.58 -5.55
C GLY A 115 3.53 0.88 -5.28
N PRO A 116 4.83 1.21 -5.35
CA PRO A 116 5.32 2.55 -5.06
C PRO A 116 5.10 3.52 -6.22
N PRO A 117 4.46 4.67 -6.00
CA PRO A 117 4.25 5.66 -7.05
C PRO A 117 5.53 6.51 -7.26
N PRO A 118 5.67 7.20 -8.40
CA PRO A 118 6.84 8.03 -8.66
C PRO A 118 6.78 9.29 -7.79
N LEU A 119 7.80 9.54 -6.98
CA LEU A 119 7.92 10.74 -6.14
C LEU A 119 9.16 11.56 -6.52
N PRO A 120 9.14 12.89 -6.31
CA PRO A 120 10.30 13.74 -6.54
C PRO A 120 11.51 13.29 -5.73
N GLY A 121 12.70 13.39 -6.32
CA GLY A 121 13.95 13.04 -5.65
C GLY A 121 14.24 11.53 -5.55
N ILE A 122 13.35 10.67 -6.04
CA ILE A 122 13.59 9.23 -6.13
C ILE A 122 14.01 8.87 -7.56
N ASP A 123 15.06 8.07 -7.73
CA ASP A 123 15.48 7.60 -9.05
C ASP A 123 14.38 6.76 -9.72
N ALA A 124 13.82 7.29 -10.80
CA ALA A 124 12.74 6.66 -11.55
C ALA A 124 13.15 5.31 -12.15
N THR A 125 14.41 5.13 -12.56
CA THR A 125 14.86 3.87 -13.15
C THR A 125 14.93 2.77 -12.10
N GLY A 126 15.52 3.07 -10.94
CA GLY A 126 15.52 2.17 -9.78
C GLY A 126 14.12 1.85 -9.29
N LEU A 127 13.25 2.86 -9.21
CA LEU A 127 11.87 2.69 -8.76
C LEU A 127 11.04 1.82 -9.72
N ALA A 128 11.19 1.99 -11.04
CA ALA A 128 10.56 1.14 -12.04
C ALA A 128 10.98 -0.33 -11.88
N LYS A 129 12.28 -0.58 -11.68
CA LYS A 129 12.82 -1.94 -11.44
C LYS A 129 12.28 -2.52 -10.13
N LEU A 130 12.18 -1.72 -9.07
CA LEU A 130 11.59 -2.12 -7.80
C LEU A 130 10.12 -2.49 -7.96
N ASN A 131 9.32 -1.64 -8.62
CA ASN A 131 7.90 -1.90 -8.89
C ASN A 131 7.69 -3.23 -9.63
N HIS A 132 8.45 -3.49 -10.70
CA HIS A 132 8.42 -4.78 -11.40
C HIS A 132 8.80 -5.95 -10.49
N ALA A 133 9.87 -5.80 -9.70
CA ALA A 133 10.34 -6.84 -8.80
C ALA A 133 9.32 -7.21 -7.71
N LEU A 134 8.55 -6.24 -7.20
CA LEU A 134 7.49 -6.46 -6.22
C LEU A 134 6.26 -7.13 -6.87
N SER A 135 5.89 -6.71 -8.08
CA SER A 135 4.83 -7.36 -8.88
C SER A 135 5.12 -8.85 -9.10
N ASP A 136 6.35 -9.21 -9.48
CA ASP A 136 6.78 -10.60 -9.66
C ASP A 136 6.63 -11.45 -8.38
N VAL A 137 6.87 -10.86 -7.20
CA VAL A 137 6.74 -11.56 -5.91
C VAL A 137 5.27 -11.84 -5.59
N CYS A 138 4.39 -10.88 -5.89
CA CYS A 138 2.94 -11.00 -5.68
C CYS A 138 2.33 -12.03 -6.63
N SER A 139 2.69 -11.97 -7.92
CA SER A 139 2.21 -12.90 -8.95
C SER A 139 2.49 -14.37 -8.58
N ARG A 140 3.70 -14.68 -8.09
CA ARG A 140 4.09 -16.03 -7.65
C ARG A 140 3.28 -16.55 -6.44
N ARG A 141 2.62 -15.66 -5.70
CA ARG A 141 1.82 -15.97 -4.51
C ARG A 141 0.32 -15.80 -4.75
N SER A 142 -0.09 -15.52 -5.99
CA SER A 142 -1.48 -15.19 -6.34
C SER A 142 -2.04 -14.03 -5.50
N VAL A 143 -1.19 -13.06 -5.16
CA VAL A 143 -1.58 -11.84 -4.44
C VAL A 143 -1.78 -10.72 -5.46
N THR A 144 -2.90 -10.00 -5.34
CA THR A 144 -3.18 -8.85 -6.21
C THR A 144 -2.16 -7.74 -5.97
N TYR A 145 -1.59 -7.22 -7.05
CA TYR A 145 -0.64 -6.11 -7.05
C TYR A 145 -1.20 -4.94 -7.86
N VAL A 146 -1.24 -3.76 -7.27
CA VAL A 146 -1.62 -2.52 -7.95
C VAL A 146 -0.37 -1.79 -8.40
N ASP A 147 -0.15 -1.74 -9.71
CA ASP A 147 0.90 -0.91 -10.28
C ASP A 147 0.48 0.56 -10.21
N THR A 148 1.22 1.34 -9.42
CA THR A 148 1.04 2.79 -9.34
C THR A 148 2.16 3.55 -10.06
N PHE A 149 3.30 2.91 -10.33
CA PHE A 149 4.43 3.56 -10.96
C PHE A 149 4.15 3.86 -12.44
N ILE A 150 3.82 2.83 -13.22
CA ILE A 150 3.64 2.94 -14.68
C ILE A 150 2.59 4.00 -15.04
N PRO A 151 1.34 3.93 -14.54
CA PRO A 151 0.32 4.90 -14.92
C PRO A 151 0.62 6.33 -14.44
N LEU A 152 1.33 6.51 -13.32
CA LEU A 152 1.59 7.84 -12.74
C LEU A 152 2.89 8.48 -13.24
N SER A 153 3.83 7.69 -13.79
CA SER A 153 5.14 8.16 -14.27
C SER A 153 5.07 9.19 -15.40
N SER A 154 3.95 9.23 -16.13
CA SER A 154 3.68 10.16 -17.23
C SER A 154 2.37 10.93 -17.04
N HIS A 155 1.76 10.87 -15.84
CA HIS A 155 0.47 11.51 -15.60
C HIS A 155 0.66 12.95 -15.14
N ASP A 156 0.29 13.91 -15.99
CA ASP A 156 0.49 15.35 -15.76
C ASP A 156 -0.05 15.83 -14.40
N GLY A 157 -1.28 15.43 -14.05
CA GLY A 157 -1.89 15.81 -12.76
C GLY A 157 -1.14 15.28 -11.54
N TRP A 158 -0.54 14.09 -11.63
CA TRP A 158 0.28 13.53 -10.55
C TRP A 158 1.61 14.28 -10.47
N LEU A 159 2.34 14.34 -11.58
CA LEU A 159 3.66 14.95 -11.67
C LEU A 159 3.62 16.43 -11.26
N SER A 160 2.62 17.18 -11.73
CA SER A 160 2.46 18.58 -11.36
C SER A 160 2.24 18.75 -9.86
N GLU A 161 1.41 17.91 -9.24
CA GLU A 161 1.06 18.05 -7.82
C GLU A 161 2.25 17.69 -6.92
N VAL A 162 2.92 16.57 -7.17
CA VAL A 162 4.05 16.14 -6.33
C VAL A 162 5.27 17.06 -6.48
N ASN A 163 5.54 17.60 -7.68
CA ASN A 163 6.68 18.51 -7.89
C ASN A 163 6.45 19.92 -7.30
N GLN A 164 5.20 20.37 -7.19
CA GLN A 164 4.87 21.65 -6.55
C GLN A 164 4.72 21.52 -5.02
N SER A 165 4.61 20.30 -4.51
CA SER A 165 4.49 20.01 -3.09
C SER A 165 5.79 20.29 -2.34
N ALA A 166 5.72 21.11 -1.28
CA ALA A 166 6.87 21.41 -0.43
C ALA A 166 7.42 20.16 0.28
N SER A 167 6.57 19.17 0.57
CA SER A 167 6.97 17.88 1.16
C SER A 167 7.32 16.81 0.12
N GLY A 168 7.09 17.07 -1.18
CA GLY A 168 7.20 16.07 -2.23
C GLY A 168 6.10 15.00 -2.21
N LEU A 169 5.07 15.16 -1.38
CA LEU A 169 3.95 14.23 -1.24
C LEU A 169 2.73 14.68 -2.05
N PRO A 170 1.89 13.73 -2.52
CA PRO A 170 0.65 14.06 -3.20
C PRO A 170 -0.35 14.74 -2.26
N ALA A 171 -1.30 15.43 -2.86
CA ALA A 171 -2.43 16.06 -2.19
C ALA A 171 -3.74 15.49 -2.77
N GLN A 172 -4.72 16.35 -3.06
CA GLN A 172 -6.05 15.88 -3.39
C GLN A 172 -6.12 15.09 -4.70
N VAL A 173 -5.41 15.54 -5.75
CA VAL A 173 -5.43 14.91 -7.08
C VAL A 173 -4.71 13.57 -7.02
N GLY A 174 -3.50 13.55 -6.50
CA GLY A 174 -2.65 12.38 -6.42
C GLY A 174 -3.24 11.27 -5.57
N TYR A 175 -3.77 11.59 -4.38
CA TYR A 175 -4.49 10.58 -3.59
C TYR A 175 -5.80 10.13 -4.23
N GLY A 176 -6.45 10.99 -5.04
CA GLY A 176 -7.58 10.59 -5.88
C GLY A 176 -7.19 9.55 -6.94
N LEU A 177 -6.05 9.76 -7.61
CA LEU A 177 -5.51 8.84 -8.61
C LEU A 177 -5.10 7.50 -8.01
N LEU A 178 -4.39 7.51 -6.87
CA LEU A 178 -4.05 6.27 -6.14
C LEU A 178 -5.30 5.49 -5.73
N ALA A 179 -6.30 6.17 -5.18
CA ALA A 179 -7.56 5.53 -4.80
C ALA A 179 -8.28 4.93 -6.03
N TRP A 180 -8.25 5.64 -7.17
CA TRP A 180 -8.81 5.15 -8.41
C TRP A 180 -8.11 3.85 -8.87
N LEU A 181 -6.78 3.82 -8.90
CA LEU A 181 -6.00 2.64 -9.28
C LEU A 181 -6.34 1.44 -8.39
N VAL A 182 -6.41 1.64 -7.07
CA VAL A 182 -6.76 0.58 -6.12
C VAL A 182 -8.17 0.04 -6.36
N LEU A 183 -9.16 0.91 -6.52
CA LEU A 183 -10.55 0.50 -6.75
C LEU A 183 -10.73 -0.27 -8.06
N HIS A 184 -9.96 0.06 -9.10
CA HIS A 184 -10.05 -0.58 -10.41
C HIS A 184 -9.10 -1.77 -10.59
N ALA A 185 -8.28 -2.08 -9.59
CA ALA A 185 -7.41 -3.25 -9.55
C ALA A 185 -8.06 -4.47 -8.86
N GLY A 186 -9.39 -4.50 -8.75
CA GLY A 186 -10.13 -5.63 -8.18
C GLY A 186 -10.24 -5.63 -6.66
N PHE A 187 -10.15 -4.47 -6.00
CA PHE A 187 -10.29 -4.36 -4.54
C PHE A 187 -11.62 -4.92 -4.01
N ALA A 188 -12.74 -4.68 -4.72
CA ALA A 188 -14.05 -5.22 -4.34
C ALA A 188 -14.11 -6.75 -4.46
N SER A 189 -13.61 -7.30 -5.56
CA SER A 189 -13.49 -8.74 -5.80
C SER A 189 -12.63 -9.41 -4.72
N TRP A 190 -11.48 -8.81 -4.37
CA TRP A 190 -10.60 -9.29 -3.30
C TRP A 190 -11.26 -9.28 -1.92
N LEU A 191 -12.16 -8.32 -1.64
CA LEU A 191 -12.95 -8.31 -0.42
C LEU A 191 -14.06 -9.37 -0.40
N GLY A 192 -14.41 -9.96 -1.55
CA GLY A 192 -15.51 -10.91 -1.72
C GLY A 192 -16.87 -10.24 -1.89
N LEU A 193 -16.93 -9.09 -2.57
CA LEU A 193 -18.13 -8.26 -2.71
C LEU A 193 -18.80 -8.33 -4.10
N GLU A 194 -18.31 -9.19 -4.99
CA GLU A 194 -18.88 -9.46 -6.31
C GLU A 194 -19.70 -10.75 -6.34
#